data_AF-A0A0Q1CEJ9-F1
#
_entry.id   AF-A0A0Q1CEJ9-F1
#
_cell.length_a   1.000
_cell.length_b   1.000
_cell.length_c   1.000
_cell.angle_alpha   90.00
_cell.angle_beta   90.00
_cell.angle_gamma   90.00
#
_symmetry.space_group_name_H-M   'P 1'
#
loop_
_entity.id
_entity.type
_entity.pdbx_description
1 polymer ?
#
loop_
_entity_poly.entity_id
_entity_poly.type
_entity_poly.pdbx_seq_one_letter_code
_entity_poly.pdbx_strand_id
1 'polypeptide(L)'
;MIRILLNKIWILLFFSYPCWLHSQSDLDDILSRAGTNSSNLIEIVNSADSIQTERILWLLYNLPDLDLLEIDSSIICDNDYYSNLVRKYQFTDSIFLNYIYYLKIDQEPLSNYKPVIYKYFDPVYPDQDDGQKDFVKFINKWLTDSVSDAPVEFYGPVRSVDQIFRQRTATEREKIILYSAIMKTFGIPCRYVYIPVSTKGLVNFRWIEVYLDENWIPVYLNQPDFTGNFFYPQDTVGVSIVVALNPNGYELITEKYTVASTVNFRLTNGFPHYQDFSVNLLAEGMLRPLDELQTGLDSTGEYSCTLGEGKYFLVLGNRNDQGSTNVKISSFTVHQSQKILIEDVIPPEIPVTGMDTSIYECSLPPQIDTLEGKILIFRGDPNQEASIRAWSQIQHYSSTVKLLTVGGFKPGEILEIEEFNQLVRLQLPLPIVIGIDDHEVVLFHFGYNLNYDDIISKWLY
;
A
#
# COMPACT_ATOMS: atom_id res chain seq x y z
N MET A 1 2.34 -37.31 25.61
CA MET A 1 1.44 -36.15 25.79
C MET A 1 0.63 -35.82 24.52
N ILE A 2 1.05 -36.26 23.33
CA ILE A 2 0.36 -36.07 22.02
C ILE A 2 -0.92 -36.93 21.83
N ARG A 3 -1.17 -37.93 22.69
CA ARG A 3 -2.26 -38.91 22.49
C ARG A 3 -3.66 -38.46 22.94
N ILE A 4 -3.78 -37.31 23.62
CA ILE A 4 -5.06 -36.85 24.20
C ILE A 4 -5.84 -35.94 23.23
N LEU A 5 -5.18 -35.31 22.24
CA LEU A 5 -5.85 -34.50 21.22
C LEU A 5 -6.86 -35.31 20.37
N LEU A 6 -6.58 -36.60 20.16
CA LEU A 6 -7.32 -37.44 19.21
C LEU A 6 -8.74 -37.82 19.64
N ASN A 7 -9.08 -37.76 20.93
CA ASN A 7 -10.38 -38.27 21.41
C ASN A 7 -11.54 -37.26 21.37
N LYS A 8 -11.26 -35.96 21.17
CA LYS A 8 -12.33 -34.95 21.02
C LYS A 8 -12.74 -34.70 19.57
N ILE A 9 -11.96 -35.18 18.59
CA ILE A 9 -12.16 -34.90 17.15
C ILE A 9 -13.04 -35.96 16.45
N TRP A 10 -13.23 -37.15 17.04
CA TRP A 10 -13.87 -38.29 16.36
C TRP A 10 -15.37 -38.50 16.59
N ILE A 11 -16.08 -37.56 17.23
CA ILE A 11 -17.54 -37.65 17.35
C ILE A 11 -18.17 -36.42 16.71
N LEU A 12 -18.51 -36.52 15.43
CA LEU A 12 -19.80 -36.09 14.87
C LEU A 12 -19.92 -36.55 13.40
N LEU A 13 -20.86 -37.47 13.20
CA LEU A 13 -21.30 -38.01 11.92
C LEU A 13 -22.20 -36.98 11.20
N PHE A 14 -21.95 -36.83 9.89
CA PHE A 14 -22.91 -36.43 8.85
C PHE A 14 -23.84 -35.24 9.14
N PHE A 15 -23.34 -34.02 9.02
CA PHE A 15 -24.09 -32.92 8.39
C PHE A 15 -23.11 -32.06 7.58
N SER A 16 -23.47 -31.79 6.33
CA SER A 16 -22.69 -31.04 5.35
C SER A 16 -22.49 -29.58 5.81
N TYR A 17 -21.38 -29.33 6.49
CA TYR A 17 -20.77 -28.01 6.64
C TYR A 17 -19.37 -28.06 6.03
N PRO A 18 -18.88 -26.98 5.40
CA PRO A 18 -17.52 -26.94 4.86
C PRO A 18 -16.54 -27.09 6.02
N CYS A 19 -16.05 -28.32 6.22
CA CYS A 19 -15.06 -28.65 7.22
C CYS A 19 -13.73 -27.98 6.86
N TRP A 20 -13.39 -26.89 7.54
CA TRP A 20 -12.02 -26.39 7.59
C TRP A 20 -11.31 -27.11 8.75
N LEU A 21 -11.23 -28.43 8.69
CA LEU A 21 -10.53 -29.23 9.69
C LEU A 21 -9.03 -28.93 9.59
N HIS A 22 -8.52 -28.16 10.55
CA HIS A 22 -7.08 -27.90 10.69
C HIS A 22 -6.40 -29.22 11.02
N SER A 23 -5.47 -29.60 10.17
CA SER A 23 -4.72 -30.85 10.26
C SER A 23 -3.80 -30.84 11.48
N GLN A 24 -3.36 -32.02 11.94
CA GLN A 24 -2.31 -32.10 12.97
C GLN A 24 -1.05 -31.31 12.56
N SER A 25 -0.76 -31.25 11.26
CA SER A 25 0.33 -30.43 10.72
C SER A 25 0.15 -28.93 10.92
N ASP A 26 -1.08 -28.40 10.87
CA ASP A 26 -1.32 -26.96 11.07
C ASP A 26 -1.09 -26.56 12.53
N LEU A 27 -1.49 -27.40 13.48
CA LEU A 27 -1.17 -27.19 14.89
C LEU A 27 0.34 -27.27 15.13
N ASP A 28 1.02 -28.25 14.54
CA ASP A 28 2.48 -28.39 14.69
C ASP A 28 3.22 -27.15 14.11
N ASP A 29 2.74 -26.58 13.00
CA ASP A 29 3.25 -25.33 12.42
C ASP A 29 3.04 -24.13 13.35
N ILE A 30 1.81 -23.93 13.84
CA ILE A 30 1.47 -22.86 14.80
C ILE A 30 2.39 -22.93 16.03
N LEU A 31 2.55 -24.11 16.62
CA LEU A 31 3.36 -24.29 17.81
C LEU A 31 4.85 -24.06 17.55
N SER A 32 5.34 -24.40 16.37
CA SER A 32 6.71 -24.10 15.94
C SER A 32 6.94 -22.59 15.84
N ARG A 33 6.00 -21.86 15.21
CA ARG A 33 6.06 -20.39 15.05
C ARG A 33 5.90 -19.65 16.37
N ALA A 34 5.07 -20.15 17.29
CA ALA A 34 4.83 -19.56 18.60
C ALA A 34 6.01 -19.69 19.58
N GLY A 35 7.05 -20.48 19.26
CA GLY A 35 8.26 -20.61 20.08
C GLY A 35 7.96 -20.96 21.54
N THR A 36 8.41 -20.12 22.47
CA THR A 36 8.21 -20.32 23.92
C THR A 36 6.76 -20.17 24.37
N ASN A 37 5.90 -19.51 23.57
CA ASN A 37 4.48 -19.32 23.88
C ASN A 37 3.63 -20.58 23.57
N SER A 38 4.18 -21.57 22.89
CA SER A 38 3.51 -22.83 22.51
C SER A 38 2.77 -23.51 23.67
N SER A 39 3.34 -23.52 24.88
CA SER A 39 2.71 -24.15 26.05
C SER A 39 1.41 -23.46 26.47
N ASN A 40 1.37 -22.13 26.38
CA ASN A 40 0.16 -21.34 26.67
C ASN A 40 -0.92 -21.62 25.62
N LEU A 41 -0.57 -21.63 24.34
CA LEU A 41 -1.51 -21.91 23.25
C LEU A 41 -2.13 -23.32 23.36
N ILE A 42 -1.34 -24.33 23.75
CA ILE A 42 -1.84 -25.69 24.00
C ILE A 42 -2.88 -25.71 25.12
N GLU A 43 -2.65 -24.98 26.22
CA GLU A 43 -3.58 -24.91 27.34
C GLU A 43 -4.92 -24.30 26.91
N ILE A 44 -4.87 -23.19 26.16
CA ILE A 44 -6.05 -22.50 25.61
C ILE A 44 -6.85 -23.45 24.73
N VAL A 45 -6.21 -24.07 23.74
CA VAL A 45 -6.85 -24.99 22.79
C VAL A 45 -7.47 -26.20 23.52
N ASN A 46 -6.80 -26.74 24.54
CA ASN A 46 -7.34 -27.88 25.31
C ASN A 46 -8.56 -27.52 26.15
N SER A 47 -8.65 -26.27 26.61
CA SER A 47 -9.76 -25.76 27.42
C SER A 47 -11.02 -25.43 26.60
N ALA A 48 -10.88 -25.24 25.29
CA ALA A 48 -11.97 -24.86 24.39
C ALA A 48 -12.90 -26.04 24.03
N ASP A 49 -14.14 -25.73 23.65
CA ASP A 49 -15.03 -26.69 22.98
C ASP A 49 -14.61 -26.91 21.51
N SER A 50 -15.24 -27.87 20.81
CA SER A 50 -14.82 -28.23 19.46
C SER A 50 -14.99 -27.10 18.43
N ILE A 51 -16.05 -26.30 18.54
CA ILE A 51 -16.33 -25.22 17.59
C ILE A 51 -15.42 -24.02 17.90
N GLN A 52 -15.17 -23.72 19.18
CA GLN A 52 -14.19 -22.74 19.60
C GLN A 52 -12.78 -23.12 19.13
N THR A 53 -12.42 -24.40 19.26
CA THR A 53 -11.11 -24.91 18.84
C THR A 53 -10.84 -24.64 17.37
N GLU A 54 -11.80 -24.93 16.47
CA GLU A 54 -11.64 -24.70 15.03
C GLU A 54 -11.35 -23.22 14.71
N ARG A 55 -12.11 -22.29 15.33
CA ARG A 55 -11.89 -20.85 15.12
C ARG A 55 -10.59 -20.35 15.72
N ILE A 56 -10.23 -20.81 16.92
CA ILE A 56 -8.97 -20.42 17.58
C ILE A 56 -7.79 -20.87 16.73
N LEU A 57 -7.80 -22.12 16.24
CA LEU A 57 -6.74 -22.62 15.35
C LEU A 57 -6.68 -21.80 14.05
N TRP A 58 -7.83 -21.45 13.48
CA TRP A 58 -7.88 -20.57 12.31
C TRP A 58 -7.26 -19.20 12.58
N LEU A 59 -7.58 -18.57 13.71
CA LEU A 59 -6.99 -17.29 14.09
C LEU A 59 -5.47 -17.41 14.27
N LEU A 60 -5.01 -18.39 15.04
CA LEU A 60 -3.59 -18.60 15.31
C LEU A 60 -2.80 -18.88 14.03
N TYR A 61 -3.33 -19.70 13.12
CA TYR A 61 -2.68 -20.00 11.85
C TYR A 61 -2.40 -18.74 11.02
N ASN A 62 -3.35 -17.80 11.02
CA ASN A 62 -3.32 -16.57 10.21
C ASN A 62 -2.67 -15.37 10.92
N LEU A 63 -2.21 -15.50 12.16
CA LEU A 63 -1.49 -14.43 12.86
C LEU A 63 -0.02 -14.36 12.42
N PRO A 64 0.56 -13.15 12.31
CA PRO A 64 2.01 -13.00 12.13
C PRO A 64 2.81 -13.69 13.25
N ASP A 65 4.01 -14.16 12.93
CA ASP A 65 4.87 -14.86 13.90
C ASP A 65 5.15 -14.01 15.14
N LEU A 66 5.39 -12.71 14.96
CA LEU A 66 5.63 -11.78 16.07
C LEU A 66 4.45 -11.74 17.05
N ASP A 67 3.22 -11.79 16.54
CA ASP A 67 2.01 -11.77 17.35
C ASP A 67 1.80 -13.12 18.06
N LEU A 68 2.16 -14.25 17.43
CA LEU A 68 2.10 -15.58 18.04
C LEU A 68 3.04 -15.74 19.24
N LEU A 69 4.15 -15.01 19.26
CA LEU A 69 5.09 -15.01 20.38
C LEU A 69 4.51 -14.35 21.64
N GLU A 70 3.55 -13.45 21.49
CA GLU A 70 3.08 -12.57 22.57
C GLU A 70 1.61 -12.73 22.93
N ILE A 71 0.78 -13.29 22.04
CA ILE A 71 -0.66 -13.42 22.27
C ILE A 71 -0.96 -14.31 23.49
N ASP A 72 -1.88 -13.85 24.34
CA ASP A 72 -2.27 -14.54 25.57
C ASP A 72 -3.74 -15.02 25.56
N SER A 73 -4.09 -15.79 26.59
CA SER A 73 -5.44 -16.33 26.77
C SER A 73 -6.52 -15.27 26.89
N SER A 74 -6.22 -14.11 27.48
CA SER A 74 -7.21 -13.05 27.65
C SER A 74 -7.64 -12.49 26.30
N ILE A 75 -6.68 -12.21 25.41
CA ILE A 75 -6.95 -11.72 24.05
C ILE A 75 -7.79 -12.74 23.27
N ILE A 76 -7.42 -14.02 23.31
CA ILE A 76 -8.11 -15.06 22.53
C ILE A 76 -9.52 -15.31 23.05
N CYS A 77 -9.68 -15.47 24.37
CA CYS A 77 -10.98 -15.75 24.98
C CYS A 77 -11.95 -14.57 24.83
N ASP A 78 -11.49 -13.34 25.07
CA ASP A 78 -12.34 -12.17 24.88
C ASP A 78 -12.67 -11.97 23.41
N ASN A 79 -11.71 -12.18 22.50
CA ASN A 79 -12.00 -12.14 21.07
C ASN A 79 -13.09 -13.14 20.67
N ASP A 80 -12.98 -14.38 21.13
CA ASP A 80 -13.98 -15.40 20.81
C ASP A 80 -15.35 -15.04 21.39
N TYR A 81 -15.41 -14.62 22.66
CA TYR A 81 -16.64 -14.21 23.31
C TYR A 81 -17.33 -13.04 22.59
N TYR A 82 -16.63 -11.92 22.39
CA TYR A 82 -17.23 -10.72 21.81
C TYR A 82 -17.55 -10.89 20.33
N SER A 83 -16.77 -11.66 19.56
CA SER A 83 -17.10 -11.95 18.17
C SER A 83 -18.36 -12.80 18.05
N ASN A 84 -18.54 -13.80 18.92
CA ASN A 84 -19.73 -14.65 18.88
C ASN A 84 -20.97 -13.92 19.38
N LEU A 85 -20.83 -12.98 20.32
CA LEU A 85 -21.94 -12.15 20.80
C LEU A 85 -22.63 -11.38 19.66
N VAL A 86 -21.85 -10.97 18.66
CA VAL A 86 -22.31 -10.18 17.50
C VAL A 86 -22.38 -10.98 16.21
N ARG A 87 -22.22 -12.32 16.27
CA ARG A 87 -22.26 -13.18 15.08
C ARG A 87 -23.68 -13.22 14.52
N LYS A 88 -23.84 -12.77 13.28
CA LYS A 88 -25.10 -12.85 12.54
C LYS A 88 -25.11 -14.05 11.60
N TYR A 89 -26.25 -14.76 11.54
CA TYR A 89 -26.45 -15.90 10.63
C TYR A 89 -26.41 -15.52 9.13
N GLN A 90 -26.54 -14.23 8.81
CA GLN A 90 -26.50 -13.70 7.45
C GLN A 90 -25.08 -13.67 6.87
N PHE A 91 -24.04 -13.72 7.72
CA PHE A 91 -22.66 -13.74 7.23
C PHE A 91 -22.27 -15.16 6.81
N THR A 92 -21.55 -15.25 5.70
CA THR A 92 -20.78 -16.47 5.43
C THR A 92 -19.70 -16.62 6.52
N ASP A 93 -19.30 -17.86 6.80
CA ASP A 93 -18.20 -18.10 7.76
C ASP A 93 -16.92 -17.38 7.34
N SER A 94 -16.69 -17.24 6.03
CA SER A 94 -15.58 -16.45 5.51
C SER A 94 -15.68 -14.98 5.89
N ILE A 95 -16.86 -14.33 5.78
CA ILE A 95 -17.02 -12.93 6.19
C ILE A 95 -16.79 -12.79 7.70
N PHE A 96 -17.37 -13.69 8.49
CA PHE A 96 -17.22 -13.67 9.94
C PHE A 96 -15.75 -13.84 10.36
N LEU A 97 -15.06 -14.88 9.86
CA LEU A 97 -13.68 -15.15 10.23
C LEU A 97 -12.75 -14.02 9.80
N ASN A 98 -12.83 -13.60 8.54
CA ASN A 98 -11.91 -12.64 7.95
C ASN A 98 -12.10 -11.21 8.46
N TYR A 99 -13.35 -10.77 8.66
CA TYR A 99 -13.62 -9.36 8.90
C TYR A 99 -14.14 -9.07 10.31
N ILE A 100 -14.52 -10.06 11.11
CA ILE A 100 -14.96 -9.86 12.51
C ILE A 100 -14.02 -10.56 13.49
N TYR A 101 -13.73 -11.85 13.25
CA TYR A 101 -12.99 -12.71 14.17
C TYR A 101 -11.49 -12.46 14.15
N TYR A 102 -10.90 -12.25 12.97
CA TYR A 102 -9.48 -11.91 12.83
C TYR A 102 -9.18 -10.64 13.63
N LEU A 103 -8.15 -10.66 14.46
CA LEU A 103 -7.88 -9.57 15.40
C LEU A 103 -7.23 -8.36 14.73
N LYS A 104 -6.20 -8.62 13.94
CA LYS A 104 -5.37 -7.57 13.33
C LYS A 104 -6.17 -6.81 12.27
N ILE A 105 -5.85 -5.52 12.15
CA ILE A 105 -6.45 -4.62 11.15
C ILE A 105 -5.37 -4.15 10.18
N ASP A 106 -4.18 -3.85 10.70
CA ASP A 106 -3.03 -3.40 9.92
C ASP A 106 -1.71 -3.82 10.61
N GLN A 107 -0.77 -2.91 10.88
CA GLN A 107 0.52 -3.17 11.51
C GLN A 107 0.57 -2.75 12.98
N GLU A 108 -0.58 -2.55 13.63
CA GLU A 108 -0.64 -2.25 15.06
C GLU A 108 -0.22 -3.46 15.92
N PRO A 109 0.37 -3.21 17.10
CA PRO A 109 0.51 -4.22 18.14
C PRO A 109 -0.86 -4.78 18.55
N LEU A 110 -0.96 -6.10 18.72
CA LEU A 110 -2.17 -6.73 19.22
C LEU A 110 -2.54 -6.17 20.61
N SER A 111 -3.85 -6.05 20.84
CA SER A 111 -4.37 -5.56 22.10
C SER A 111 -5.78 -6.10 22.34
N ASN A 112 -6.16 -6.23 23.61
CA ASN A 112 -7.45 -6.79 24.00
C ASN A 112 -8.55 -5.71 23.97
N TYR A 113 -8.81 -5.17 22.79
CA TYR A 113 -9.61 -3.96 22.62
C TYR A 113 -11.12 -4.19 22.70
N LYS A 114 -11.61 -5.39 22.35
CA LYS A 114 -13.06 -5.66 22.22
C LYS A 114 -13.83 -5.40 23.52
N PRO A 115 -13.41 -5.87 24.70
CA PRO A 115 -14.10 -5.56 25.96
C PRO A 115 -14.19 -4.05 26.25
N VAL A 116 -13.11 -3.31 25.98
CA VAL A 116 -13.00 -1.88 26.26
C VAL A 116 -13.93 -1.08 25.34
N ILE A 117 -13.90 -1.40 24.04
CA ILE A 117 -14.74 -0.77 23.03
C ILE A 117 -16.21 -1.12 23.26
N TYR A 118 -16.53 -2.40 23.47
CA TYR A 118 -17.89 -2.88 23.68
C TYR A 118 -18.53 -2.15 24.86
N LYS A 119 -17.86 -2.14 26.02
CA LYS A 119 -18.36 -1.45 27.23
C LYS A 119 -18.65 0.04 27.01
N TYR A 120 -17.90 0.70 26.13
CA TYR A 120 -18.07 2.13 25.88
C TYR A 120 -19.24 2.44 24.95
N PHE A 121 -19.42 1.65 23.89
CA PHE A 121 -20.41 1.93 22.84
C PHE A 121 -21.70 1.11 22.94
N ASP A 122 -21.73 0.03 23.73
CA ASP A 122 -22.93 -0.78 23.96
C ASP A 122 -24.16 0.07 24.39
N PRO A 123 -24.04 1.09 25.27
CA PRO A 123 -25.18 1.94 25.63
C PRO A 123 -25.78 2.79 24.50
N VAL A 124 -25.05 2.94 23.39
CA VAL A 124 -25.47 3.76 22.23
C VAL A 124 -25.63 2.91 20.95
N TYR A 125 -25.33 1.62 21.02
CA TYR A 125 -25.53 0.71 19.90
C TYR A 125 -27.03 0.39 19.77
N PRO A 126 -27.61 0.48 18.57
CA PRO A 126 -29.04 0.29 18.40
C PRO A 126 -29.45 -1.18 18.57
N ASP A 127 -30.57 -1.41 19.27
CA ASP A 127 -31.13 -2.74 19.51
C ASP A 127 -31.68 -3.43 18.24
N GLN A 128 -31.85 -2.70 17.14
CA GLN A 128 -32.43 -3.19 15.88
C GLN A 128 -31.40 -3.22 14.76
N ASP A 129 -31.46 -4.26 13.91
CA ASP A 129 -30.55 -4.46 12.78
C ASP A 129 -30.49 -3.26 11.82
N ASP A 130 -31.63 -2.57 11.62
CA ASP A 130 -31.72 -1.37 10.77
C ASP A 130 -30.89 -0.19 11.30
N GLY A 131 -30.53 -0.20 12.58
CA GLY A 131 -29.74 0.84 13.23
C GLY A 131 -28.25 0.80 12.87
N GLN A 132 -27.73 -0.24 12.21
CA GLN A 132 -26.30 -0.32 11.87
C GLN A 132 -25.82 0.82 10.98
N LYS A 133 -26.67 1.31 10.06
CA LYS A 133 -26.37 2.49 9.22
C LYS A 133 -26.23 3.75 10.06
N ASP A 134 -27.09 3.92 11.06
CA ASP A 134 -27.04 5.06 11.97
C ASP A 134 -25.82 4.96 12.90
N PHE A 135 -25.47 3.75 13.33
CA PHE A 135 -24.26 3.50 14.11
C PHE A 135 -22.98 3.81 13.32
N VAL A 136 -22.89 3.37 12.06
CA VAL A 136 -21.78 3.71 11.15
C VAL A 136 -21.58 5.22 11.02
N LYS A 137 -22.68 5.97 10.84
CA LYS A 137 -22.65 7.44 10.77
C LYS A 137 -22.29 8.06 12.12
N PHE A 138 -22.85 7.55 13.21
CA PHE A 138 -22.57 8.01 14.57
C PHE A 138 -21.09 7.84 14.90
N ILE A 139 -20.49 6.67 14.63
CA ILE A 139 -19.07 6.43 14.89
C ILE A 139 -18.19 7.30 13.98
N ASN A 140 -18.59 7.52 12.73
CA ASN A 140 -17.85 8.40 11.83
C ASN A 140 -17.80 9.85 12.39
N LYS A 141 -18.95 10.36 12.83
CA LYS A 141 -19.06 11.65 13.50
C LYS A 141 -18.28 11.67 14.82
N TRP A 142 -18.42 10.63 15.65
CA TRP A 142 -17.73 10.53 16.93
C TRP A 142 -16.21 10.55 16.77
N LEU A 143 -15.69 9.86 15.74
CA LEU A 143 -14.25 9.85 15.43
C LEU A 143 -13.76 11.26 15.10
N THR A 144 -14.53 12.01 14.29
CA THR A 144 -14.22 13.41 13.95
C THR A 144 -14.28 14.33 15.17
N ASP A 145 -15.30 14.18 16.00
CA ASP A 145 -15.54 15.06 17.15
C ASP A 145 -14.64 14.75 18.35
N SER A 146 -14.22 13.48 18.50
CA SER A 146 -13.59 12.98 19.73
C SER A 146 -12.14 12.52 19.57
N VAL A 147 -11.61 12.42 18.34
CA VAL A 147 -10.22 11.98 18.12
C VAL A 147 -9.45 13.04 17.33
N SER A 148 -8.52 13.71 18.01
CA SER A 148 -7.68 14.75 17.41
C SER A 148 -6.64 14.15 16.46
N ASP A 149 -6.21 14.93 15.47
CA ASP A 149 -5.13 14.52 14.57
C ASP A 149 -3.78 14.48 15.29
N ALA A 150 -3.01 13.44 15.00
CA ALA A 150 -1.61 13.31 15.39
C ALA A 150 -0.71 13.57 14.18
N PRO A 151 0.46 14.23 14.35
CA PRO A 151 1.43 14.34 13.28
C PRO A 151 1.96 12.96 12.90
N VAL A 152 2.19 12.75 11.61
CA VAL A 152 2.90 11.56 11.11
C VAL A 152 4.39 11.80 11.34
N GLU A 153 4.90 11.40 12.49
CA GLU A 153 6.35 11.40 12.73
C GLU A 153 6.99 10.22 12.00
N PHE A 154 8.09 10.51 11.29
CA PHE A 154 8.71 9.76 10.19
C PHE A 154 8.88 8.24 10.39
N TYR A 155 8.91 7.72 11.63
CA TYR A 155 9.02 6.28 11.95
C TYR A 155 8.36 5.85 13.29
N GLY A 156 7.30 6.51 13.75
CA GLY A 156 6.58 6.02 14.94
C GLY A 156 5.83 4.71 14.65
N PRO A 157 5.95 3.64 15.47
CA PRO A 157 5.11 2.46 15.28
C PRO A 157 3.64 2.85 15.45
N VAL A 158 2.77 2.28 14.62
CA VAL A 158 1.32 2.39 14.79
C VAL A 158 0.97 1.94 16.21
N ARG A 159 0.23 2.76 16.96
CA ARG A 159 -0.15 2.41 18.34
C ARG A 159 -1.22 1.32 18.36
N SER A 160 -1.30 0.58 19.46
CA SER A 160 -2.36 -0.42 19.62
C SER A 160 -3.74 0.25 19.69
N VAL A 161 -4.79 -0.50 19.33
CA VAL A 161 -6.18 0.00 19.35
C VAL A 161 -6.53 0.59 20.72
N ASP A 162 -6.17 -0.10 21.81
CA ASP A 162 -6.42 0.37 23.19
C ASP A 162 -5.74 1.70 23.49
N GLN A 163 -4.51 1.90 23.00
CA GLN A 163 -3.77 3.15 23.18
C GLN A 163 -4.42 4.29 22.40
N ILE A 164 -4.75 4.07 21.11
CA ILE A 164 -5.43 5.04 20.27
C ILE A 164 -6.77 5.43 20.90
N PHE A 165 -7.54 4.44 21.33
CA PHE A 165 -8.81 4.64 22.00
C PHE A 165 -8.63 5.52 23.25
N ARG A 166 -7.76 5.15 24.19
CA ARG A 166 -7.61 5.92 25.45
C ARG A 166 -7.07 7.33 25.24
N GLN A 167 -6.13 7.51 24.31
CA GLN A 167 -5.45 8.80 24.11
C GLN A 167 -6.27 9.79 23.29
N ARG A 168 -7.22 9.32 22.46
CA ARG A 168 -8.08 10.19 21.63
C ARG A 168 -7.29 11.10 20.70
N THR A 169 -6.13 10.63 20.25
CA THR A 169 -5.27 11.32 19.28
C THR A 169 -4.71 10.29 18.33
N ALA A 170 -4.83 10.49 17.01
CA ALA A 170 -4.54 9.48 16.00
C ALA A 170 -4.10 10.10 14.67
N THR A 171 -3.16 9.46 13.96
CA THR A 171 -2.94 9.71 12.53
C THR A 171 -4.12 9.21 11.70
N GLU A 172 -4.22 9.59 10.42
CA GLU A 172 -5.28 9.07 9.53
C GLU A 172 -5.31 7.52 9.46
N ARG A 173 -4.12 6.90 9.44
CA ARG A 173 -3.98 5.43 9.44
C ARG A 173 -4.52 4.83 10.74
N GLU A 174 -4.19 5.42 11.88
CA GLU A 174 -4.68 4.98 13.20
C GLU A 174 -6.19 5.23 13.38
N LYS A 175 -6.74 6.28 12.77
CA LYS A 175 -8.19 6.52 12.72
C LYS A 175 -8.92 5.39 12.00
N ILE A 176 -8.35 4.88 10.90
CA ILE A 176 -8.89 3.73 10.18
C ILE A 176 -8.86 2.48 11.07
N ILE A 177 -7.73 2.22 11.73
CA ILE A 177 -7.58 1.09 12.64
C ILE A 177 -8.60 1.15 13.78
N LEU A 178 -8.75 2.32 14.43
CA LEU A 178 -9.73 2.48 15.49
C LEU A 178 -11.16 2.31 14.98
N TYR A 179 -11.51 2.93 13.85
CA TYR A 179 -12.85 2.79 13.28
C TYR A 179 -13.17 1.33 12.98
N SER A 180 -12.25 0.62 12.33
CA SER A 180 -12.40 -0.80 12.03
C SER A 180 -12.54 -1.64 13.30
N ALA A 181 -11.75 -1.37 14.35
CA ALA A 181 -11.88 -2.08 15.61
C ALA A 181 -13.27 -1.91 16.25
N ILE A 182 -13.85 -0.71 16.16
CA ILE A 182 -15.21 -0.44 16.63
C ILE A 182 -16.22 -1.23 15.80
N MET A 183 -16.17 -1.15 14.47
CA MET A 183 -17.09 -1.88 13.59
C MET A 183 -17.04 -3.39 13.86
N LYS A 184 -15.84 -3.96 13.97
CA LYS A 184 -15.61 -5.38 14.28
C LYS A 184 -16.19 -5.80 15.62
N THR A 185 -16.09 -4.93 16.63
CA THR A 185 -16.63 -5.20 17.98
C THR A 185 -18.16 -5.30 17.98
N PHE A 186 -18.82 -4.62 17.05
CA PHE A 186 -20.29 -4.59 16.92
C PHE A 186 -20.82 -5.41 15.73
N GLY A 187 -20.01 -6.33 15.19
CA GLY A 187 -20.45 -7.26 14.15
C GLY A 187 -20.73 -6.59 12.80
N ILE A 188 -20.04 -5.49 12.50
CA ILE A 188 -20.08 -4.81 11.20
C ILE A 188 -18.76 -5.12 10.48
N PRO A 189 -18.75 -6.00 9.46
CA PRO A 189 -17.53 -6.28 8.71
C PRO A 189 -17.06 -5.01 8.01
N CYS A 190 -15.76 -4.75 8.05
CA CYS A 190 -15.18 -3.59 7.38
C CYS A 190 -13.84 -3.94 6.75
N ARG A 191 -13.47 -3.24 5.68
CA ARG A 191 -12.17 -3.38 5.03
C ARG A 191 -11.58 -2.04 4.64
N TYR A 192 -10.26 -1.96 4.70
CA TYR A 192 -9.49 -0.79 4.31
C TYR A 192 -9.38 -0.72 2.78
N VAL A 193 -9.63 0.46 2.23
CA VAL A 193 -9.62 0.70 0.78
C VAL A 193 -8.79 1.94 0.46
N TYR A 194 -7.99 1.89 -0.59
CA TYR A 194 -7.14 3.01 -0.98
C TYR A 194 -6.88 3.10 -2.48
N ILE A 195 -6.49 4.30 -2.91
CA ILE A 195 -5.90 4.60 -4.21
C ILE A 195 -4.40 4.83 -3.96
N PRO A 196 -3.51 3.96 -4.46
CA PRO A 196 -2.06 4.09 -4.26
C PRO A 196 -1.54 5.43 -4.79
N VAL A 197 -1.94 5.79 -6.01
CA VAL A 197 -1.52 7.03 -6.69
C VAL A 197 -2.71 7.61 -7.45
N SER A 198 -3.16 8.82 -7.14
CA SER A 198 -4.31 9.42 -7.85
C SER A 198 -3.92 10.00 -9.22
N THR A 199 -4.87 10.04 -10.15
CA THR A 199 -4.66 10.63 -11.49
C THR A 199 -4.55 12.16 -11.47
N LYS A 200 -4.85 12.81 -10.34
CA LYS A 200 -4.66 14.26 -10.12
C LYS A 200 -3.41 14.58 -9.27
N GLY A 201 -2.52 13.60 -9.06
CA GLY A 201 -1.22 13.82 -8.43
C GLY A 201 -1.20 13.78 -6.89
N LEU A 202 -2.33 13.45 -6.24
CA LEU A 202 -2.34 13.15 -4.81
C LEU A 202 -1.84 11.73 -4.58
N VAL A 203 -0.90 11.56 -3.65
CA VAL A 203 -0.44 10.22 -3.27
C VAL A 203 -1.27 9.76 -2.07
N ASN A 204 -1.83 8.55 -2.17
CA ASN A 204 -2.61 7.89 -1.11
C ASN A 204 -3.93 8.56 -0.69
N PHE A 205 -5.03 8.25 -1.38
CA PHE A 205 -6.38 8.52 -0.88
C PHE A 205 -6.98 7.24 -0.26
N ARG A 206 -7.56 7.33 0.94
CA ARG A 206 -7.87 6.15 1.79
C ARG A 206 -9.24 6.27 2.44
N TRP A 207 -9.96 5.16 2.53
CA TRP A 207 -11.27 5.07 3.16
C TRP A 207 -11.56 3.65 3.65
N ILE A 208 -12.78 3.42 4.14
CA ILE A 208 -13.23 2.12 4.62
C ILE A 208 -14.47 1.70 3.82
N GLU A 209 -14.58 0.43 3.46
CA GLU A 209 -15.87 -0.16 3.08
C GLU A 209 -16.45 -0.93 4.27
N VAL A 210 -17.72 -0.72 4.59
CA VAL A 210 -18.47 -1.51 5.57
C VAL A 210 -19.44 -2.44 4.86
N TYR A 211 -19.63 -3.65 5.38
CA TYR A 211 -20.55 -4.63 4.82
C TYR A 211 -21.92 -4.51 5.50
N LEU A 212 -22.89 -3.96 4.77
CA LEU A 212 -24.27 -3.75 5.22
C LEU A 212 -25.23 -4.21 4.13
N ASP A 213 -26.32 -4.87 4.51
CA ASP A 213 -27.35 -5.37 3.58
C ASP A 213 -26.75 -6.14 2.40
N GLU A 214 -25.84 -7.07 2.70
CA GLU A 214 -25.13 -7.92 1.73
C GLU A 214 -24.19 -7.17 0.75
N ASN A 215 -23.93 -5.88 0.98
CA ASN A 215 -23.14 -5.03 0.10
C ASN A 215 -22.00 -4.32 0.85
N TRP A 216 -20.86 -4.16 0.19
CA TRP A 216 -19.79 -3.28 0.65
C TRP A 216 -20.15 -1.83 0.31
N ILE A 217 -20.16 -0.94 1.30
CA ILE A 217 -20.55 0.46 1.18
C ILE A 217 -19.38 1.36 1.63
N PRO A 218 -18.93 2.34 0.84
CA PRO A 218 -17.84 3.22 1.22
C PRO A 218 -18.24 4.17 2.35
N VAL A 219 -17.33 4.36 3.31
CA VAL A 219 -17.40 5.30 4.42
C VAL A 219 -16.14 6.16 4.39
N TYR A 220 -16.32 7.46 4.26
CA TYR A 220 -15.22 8.43 4.25
C TYR A 220 -15.13 9.11 5.62
N LEU A 221 -14.04 8.85 6.34
CA LEU A 221 -13.91 9.22 7.76
C LEU A 221 -13.95 10.73 8.03
N ASN A 222 -13.45 11.53 7.08
CA ASN A 222 -13.45 13.00 7.20
C ASN A 222 -14.62 13.65 6.42
N GLN A 223 -15.47 12.83 5.79
CA GLN A 223 -16.48 13.26 4.81
C GLN A 223 -17.76 12.42 4.93
N PRO A 224 -18.41 12.39 6.10
CA PRO A 224 -19.53 11.48 6.39
C PRO A 224 -20.72 11.64 5.43
N ASP A 225 -20.93 12.84 4.89
CA ASP A 225 -22.01 13.14 3.95
C ASP A 225 -21.88 12.38 2.62
N PHE A 226 -20.67 11.93 2.28
CA PHE A 226 -20.39 11.15 1.08
C PHE A 226 -20.46 9.64 1.31
N THR A 227 -20.84 9.17 2.51
CA THR A 227 -21.00 7.75 2.79
C THR A 227 -21.95 7.10 1.77
N GLY A 228 -21.53 5.99 1.17
CA GLY A 228 -22.24 5.29 0.11
C GLY A 228 -22.03 5.86 -1.31
N ASN A 229 -21.38 7.00 -1.45
CA ASN A 229 -21.03 7.54 -2.77
C ASN A 229 -19.73 6.91 -3.28
N PHE A 230 -19.85 5.96 -4.20
CA PHE A 230 -18.70 5.31 -4.83
C PHE A 230 -17.91 6.23 -5.77
N PHE A 231 -18.51 7.24 -6.39
CA PHE A 231 -17.79 8.12 -7.34
C PHE A 231 -17.08 9.29 -6.64
N TYR A 232 -17.27 9.46 -5.33
CA TYR A 232 -16.62 10.52 -4.56
C TYR A 232 -15.08 10.61 -4.76
N PRO A 233 -14.31 9.50 -4.77
CA PRO A 233 -12.87 9.57 -5.00
C PRO A 233 -12.54 10.00 -6.43
N GLN A 234 -13.30 9.57 -7.43
CA GLN A 234 -13.13 9.99 -8.82
C GLN A 234 -13.34 11.51 -8.96
N ASP A 235 -14.40 12.04 -8.37
CA ASP A 235 -14.73 13.46 -8.44
C ASP A 235 -13.69 14.31 -7.71
N THR A 236 -13.18 13.82 -6.57
CA THR A 236 -12.26 14.57 -5.70
C THR A 236 -10.82 14.46 -6.19
N VAL A 237 -10.26 13.25 -6.19
CA VAL A 237 -8.83 13.01 -6.41
C VAL A 237 -8.52 12.36 -7.75
N GLY A 238 -9.52 11.82 -8.46
CA GLY A 238 -9.30 11.01 -9.65
C GLY A 238 -8.75 9.62 -9.32
N VAL A 239 -9.27 8.60 -9.97
CA VAL A 239 -8.96 7.19 -9.66
C VAL A 239 -8.01 6.62 -10.71
N SER A 240 -6.90 6.03 -10.26
CA SER A 240 -6.05 5.18 -11.11
C SER A 240 -6.47 3.71 -11.00
N ILE A 241 -6.25 3.13 -9.82
CA ILE A 241 -6.73 1.83 -9.37
C ILE A 241 -7.26 1.97 -7.95
N VAL A 242 -8.18 1.10 -7.57
CA VAL A 242 -8.68 1.00 -6.20
C VAL A 242 -8.37 -0.36 -5.63
N VAL A 243 -7.74 -0.37 -4.47
CA VAL A 243 -7.28 -1.57 -3.78
C VAL A 243 -8.08 -1.71 -2.48
N ALA A 244 -8.80 -2.80 -2.33
CA ALA A 244 -9.45 -3.17 -1.07
C ALA A 244 -8.70 -4.33 -0.41
N LEU A 245 -8.20 -4.12 0.80
CA LEU A 245 -7.51 -5.16 1.53
C LEU A 245 -8.49 -6.22 2.03
N ASN A 246 -8.03 -7.46 2.02
CA ASN A 246 -8.68 -8.58 2.68
C ASN A 246 -7.60 -9.39 3.42
N PRO A 247 -7.96 -10.29 4.36
CA PRO A 247 -6.93 -11.00 5.12
C PRO A 247 -5.97 -11.86 4.29
N ASN A 248 -6.35 -12.22 3.06
CA ASN A 248 -5.54 -13.03 2.14
C ASN A 248 -4.77 -12.18 1.11
N GLY A 249 -4.75 -10.85 1.26
CA GLY A 249 -4.11 -9.93 0.33
C GLY A 249 -5.02 -8.74 0.01
N TYR A 250 -5.42 -8.61 -1.26
CA TYR A 250 -6.28 -7.53 -1.70
C TYR A 250 -7.07 -7.88 -2.95
N GLU A 251 -8.06 -7.04 -3.25
CA GLU A 251 -8.88 -7.10 -4.45
C GLU A 251 -8.79 -5.74 -5.16
N LEU A 252 -8.66 -5.76 -6.49
CA LEU A 252 -8.77 -4.56 -7.31
C LEU A 252 -10.26 -4.31 -7.62
N ILE A 253 -10.80 -3.22 -7.09
CA ILE A 253 -12.22 -2.86 -7.22
C ILE A 253 -12.43 -1.54 -7.96
N THR A 254 -11.49 -1.18 -8.83
CA THR A 254 -11.44 0.08 -9.58
C THR A 254 -12.78 0.43 -10.25
N GLU A 255 -13.45 -0.55 -10.85
CA GLU A 255 -14.71 -0.38 -11.59
C GLU A 255 -15.87 0.10 -10.71
N LYS A 256 -15.81 -0.11 -9.39
CA LYS A 256 -16.83 0.40 -8.47
C LYS A 256 -16.75 1.91 -8.33
N TYR A 257 -15.55 2.48 -8.44
CA TYR A 257 -15.25 3.86 -8.07
C TYR A 257 -15.03 4.80 -9.25
N THR A 258 -14.91 4.26 -10.47
CA THR A 258 -14.75 5.06 -11.68
C THR A 258 -15.18 4.27 -12.91
N VAL A 259 -15.46 4.98 -14.01
CA VAL A 259 -15.62 4.36 -15.33
C VAL A 259 -14.24 3.93 -15.82
N ALA A 260 -13.91 2.66 -15.58
CA ALA A 260 -12.61 2.11 -15.88
C ALA A 260 -12.53 1.49 -17.29
N SER A 261 -11.31 1.20 -17.72
CA SER A 261 -11.01 0.63 -19.03
C SER A 261 -10.01 -0.50 -18.90
N THR A 262 -10.16 -1.53 -19.72
CA THR A 262 -9.21 -2.65 -19.80
C THR A 262 -8.08 -2.30 -20.74
N VAL A 263 -6.85 -2.33 -20.23
CA VAL A 263 -5.63 -2.14 -21.00
C VAL A 263 -4.92 -3.47 -21.15
N ASN A 264 -4.63 -3.86 -22.39
CA ASN A 264 -3.94 -5.08 -22.74
C ASN A 264 -2.56 -4.74 -23.30
N PHE A 265 -1.54 -5.46 -22.84
CA PHE A 265 -0.16 -5.35 -23.23
C PHE A 265 0.28 -6.68 -23.85
N ARG A 266 1.02 -6.62 -24.96
CA ARG A 266 1.67 -7.80 -25.54
C ARG A 266 3.16 -7.53 -25.77
N LEU A 267 4.04 -8.33 -25.18
CA LEU A 267 5.48 -8.28 -25.43
C LEU A 267 5.87 -9.32 -26.50
N THR A 268 6.42 -8.86 -27.62
CA THR A 268 6.62 -9.69 -28.83
C THR A 268 8.00 -10.35 -28.97
N ASN A 269 9.01 -9.99 -28.16
CA ASN A 269 10.41 -10.41 -28.37
C ASN A 269 11.07 -11.27 -27.27
N GLY A 270 10.30 -11.90 -26.38
CA GLY A 270 10.86 -12.80 -25.37
C GLY A 270 11.67 -12.10 -24.27
N PHE A 271 11.66 -12.73 -23.10
CA PHE A 271 11.90 -12.12 -21.79
C PHE A 271 13.38 -11.88 -21.47
N PRO A 272 13.76 -10.75 -20.84
CA PRO A 272 14.75 -10.84 -19.78
C PRO A 272 14.08 -11.52 -18.59
N HIS A 273 14.73 -12.49 -17.95
CA HIS A 273 14.22 -12.99 -16.68
C HIS A 273 14.20 -11.82 -15.67
N TYR A 274 13.01 -11.24 -15.40
CA TYR A 274 12.41 -10.86 -14.11
C TYR A 274 11.33 -9.76 -14.30
N GLN A 275 10.09 -9.98 -13.81
CA GLN A 275 9.09 -8.96 -13.41
C GLN A 275 8.97 -7.76 -14.38
N ASP A 276 8.45 -8.03 -15.58
CA ASP A 276 8.96 -7.50 -16.85
C ASP A 276 8.58 -6.05 -17.23
N PHE A 277 7.80 -5.34 -16.42
CA PHE A 277 7.54 -3.88 -16.56
C PHE A 277 6.76 -3.34 -15.35
N SER A 278 6.62 -2.02 -15.25
CA SER A 278 5.67 -1.37 -14.35
C SER A 278 4.78 -0.38 -15.08
N VAL A 279 3.53 -0.27 -14.63
CA VAL A 279 2.61 0.80 -15.02
C VAL A 279 2.67 1.88 -13.94
N ASN A 280 2.88 3.11 -14.33
CA ASN A 280 3.19 4.22 -13.44
C ASN A 280 2.30 5.43 -13.72
N LEU A 281 2.15 6.29 -12.71
CA LEU A 281 1.70 7.67 -12.88
C LEU A 281 2.82 8.64 -12.52
N LEU A 282 2.79 9.83 -13.11
CA LEU A 282 3.63 10.93 -12.66
C LEU A 282 2.92 11.66 -11.50
N ALA A 283 3.47 11.56 -10.30
CA ALA A 283 2.97 12.26 -9.12
C ALA A 283 4.14 12.85 -8.34
N GLU A 284 4.00 14.11 -7.92
CA GLU A 284 5.04 14.83 -7.15
C GLU A 284 6.42 14.86 -7.86
N GLY A 285 6.42 14.92 -9.19
CA GLY A 285 7.65 14.92 -10.00
C GLY A 285 8.35 13.56 -10.11
N MET A 286 7.73 12.47 -9.64
CA MET A 286 8.26 11.12 -9.68
C MET A 286 7.31 10.16 -10.39
N LEU A 287 7.87 9.16 -11.09
CA LEU A 287 7.09 8.01 -11.54
C LEU A 287 6.80 7.13 -10.33
N ARG A 288 5.51 6.98 -10.02
CA ARG A 288 5.02 6.13 -8.95
C ARG A 288 4.45 4.86 -9.57
N PRO A 289 5.03 3.68 -9.29
CA PRO A 289 4.52 2.43 -9.81
C PRO A 289 3.19 2.08 -9.14
N LEU A 290 2.32 1.43 -9.90
CA LEU A 290 1.11 0.79 -9.40
C LEU A 290 1.44 -0.67 -9.09
N ASP A 291 2.20 -0.92 -8.04
CA ASP A 291 2.72 -2.26 -7.70
C ASP A 291 1.58 -3.27 -7.44
N GLU A 292 0.41 -2.78 -7.02
CA GLU A 292 -0.77 -3.60 -6.74
C GLU A 292 -1.37 -4.24 -8.01
N LEU A 293 -0.94 -3.81 -9.20
CA LEU A 293 -1.28 -4.47 -10.45
C LEU A 293 -0.62 -5.84 -10.64
N GLN A 294 0.43 -6.17 -9.86
CA GLN A 294 1.22 -7.39 -9.98
C GLN A 294 1.60 -7.68 -11.44
N THR A 295 2.32 -6.75 -12.06
CA THR A 295 2.69 -6.85 -13.48
C THR A 295 3.49 -8.13 -13.74
N GLY A 296 2.88 -9.06 -14.45
CA GLY A 296 3.48 -10.34 -14.84
C GLY A 296 2.78 -10.86 -16.08
N LEU A 297 3.56 -11.22 -17.10
CA LEU A 297 3.00 -11.75 -18.34
C LEU A 297 2.52 -13.19 -18.15
N ASP A 298 1.49 -13.56 -18.92
CA ASP A 298 1.09 -14.95 -19.07
C ASP A 298 2.06 -15.73 -19.99
N SER A 299 1.79 -17.02 -20.18
CA SER A 299 2.59 -17.90 -21.05
C SER A 299 2.64 -17.48 -22.52
N THR A 300 1.80 -16.54 -22.94
CA THR A 300 1.72 -16.00 -24.30
C THR A 300 2.40 -14.62 -24.43
N GLY A 301 2.91 -14.06 -23.33
CA GLY A 301 3.50 -12.73 -23.31
C GLY A 301 2.46 -11.61 -23.21
N GLU A 302 1.24 -11.92 -22.77
CA GLU A 302 0.15 -10.98 -22.61
C GLU A 302 -0.07 -10.60 -21.15
N TYR A 303 -0.50 -9.36 -20.91
CA TYR A 303 -0.96 -8.89 -19.61
C TYR A 303 -2.15 -7.95 -19.79
N SER A 304 -3.09 -8.00 -18.85
CA SER A 304 -4.28 -7.18 -18.86
C SER A 304 -4.53 -6.59 -17.48
N CYS A 305 -4.91 -5.31 -17.43
CA CYS A 305 -5.29 -4.65 -16.20
C CYS A 305 -6.42 -3.64 -16.42
N THR A 306 -7.12 -3.30 -15.34
CA THR A 306 -8.20 -2.30 -15.36
C THR A 306 -7.72 -1.01 -14.72
N LEU A 307 -7.77 0.08 -15.49
CA LEU A 307 -7.30 1.42 -15.10
C LEU A 307 -8.43 2.45 -15.23
N GLY A 308 -8.43 3.45 -14.35
CA GLY A 308 -9.24 4.65 -14.49
C GLY A 308 -8.74 5.58 -15.61
N GLU A 309 -9.48 6.65 -15.86
CA GLU A 309 -9.11 7.66 -16.85
C GLU A 309 -7.86 8.44 -16.40
N GLY A 310 -6.86 8.53 -17.28
CA GLY A 310 -5.63 9.25 -16.97
C GLY A 310 -4.49 9.02 -17.96
N LYS A 311 -3.39 9.75 -17.76
CA LYS A 311 -2.12 9.54 -18.47
C LYS A 311 -1.21 8.66 -17.62
N TYR A 312 -0.72 7.58 -18.21
CA TYR A 312 0.09 6.56 -17.57
C TYR A 312 1.43 6.40 -18.28
N PHE A 313 2.38 5.79 -17.61
CA PHE A 313 3.72 5.51 -18.12
C PHE A 313 4.04 4.03 -17.95
N LEU A 314 4.39 3.38 -19.04
CA LEU A 314 4.94 2.05 -19.06
C LEU A 314 6.47 2.16 -18.94
N VAL A 315 7.03 1.55 -17.89
CA VAL A 315 8.48 1.53 -17.64
C VAL A 315 8.97 0.09 -17.78
N LEU A 316 9.87 -0.12 -18.73
CA LEU A 316 10.47 -1.43 -19.02
C LEU A 316 11.94 -1.38 -18.67
N GLY A 317 12.38 -2.30 -17.81
CA GLY A 317 13.77 -2.45 -17.41
C GLY A 317 14.36 -3.74 -17.98
N ASN A 318 15.62 -3.70 -18.42
CA ASN A 318 16.40 -4.90 -18.71
C ASN A 318 17.84 -4.72 -18.22
N ARG A 319 18.50 -5.79 -17.76
CA ARG A 319 19.94 -5.81 -17.54
C ARG A 319 20.63 -6.52 -18.70
N ASN A 320 21.67 -5.89 -19.25
CA ASN A 320 22.51 -6.58 -20.24
C ASN A 320 23.45 -7.60 -19.58
N ASP A 321 24.16 -8.39 -20.38
CA ASP A 321 25.11 -9.41 -19.91
C ASP A 321 26.27 -8.85 -19.05
N GLN A 322 26.47 -7.53 -19.07
CA GLN A 322 27.46 -6.81 -18.27
C GLN A 322 26.86 -6.29 -16.94
N GLY A 323 25.57 -6.53 -16.69
CA GLY A 323 24.85 -6.07 -15.51
C GLY A 323 24.33 -4.63 -15.58
N SER A 324 24.57 -3.89 -16.67
CA SER A 324 24.07 -2.53 -16.86
C SER A 324 22.55 -2.51 -17.07
N THR A 325 21.87 -1.54 -16.44
CA THR A 325 20.42 -1.37 -16.54
C THR A 325 20.04 -0.47 -17.72
N ASN A 326 19.15 -0.96 -18.59
CA ASN A 326 18.49 -0.22 -19.65
C ASN A 326 17.03 0.01 -19.27
N VAL A 327 16.53 1.21 -19.51
CA VAL A 327 15.14 1.59 -19.21
C VAL A 327 14.50 2.24 -20.42
N LYS A 328 13.32 1.77 -20.81
CA LYS A 328 12.45 2.43 -21.80
C LYS A 328 11.19 2.91 -21.10
N ILE A 329 10.81 4.16 -21.34
CA ILE A 329 9.60 4.78 -20.78
C ILE A 329 8.72 5.20 -21.94
N SER A 330 7.48 4.74 -21.94
CA SER A 330 6.46 5.11 -22.93
C SER A 330 5.22 5.61 -22.23
N SER A 331 4.66 6.75 -22.65
CA SER A 331 3.36 7.20 -22.13
C SER A 331 2.20 6.64 -22.92
N PHE A 332 1.08 6.41 -22.27
CA PHE A 332 -0.20 6.11 -22.90
C PHE A 332 -1.34 6.77 -22.13
N THR A 333 -2.47 7.01 -22.80
CA THR A 333 -3.65 7.64 -22.18
C THR A 333 -4.80 6.67 -22.18
N VAL A 334 -5.46 6.56 -21.03
CA VAL A 334 -6.68 5.80 -20.84
C VAL A 334 -7.87 6.74 -20.86
N HIS A 335 -8.81 6.49 -21.77
CA HIS A 335 -10.11 7.16 -21.82
C HIS A 335 -11.21 6.19 -21.41
N GLN A 336 -12.31 6.71 -20.86
CA GLN A 336 -13.40 5.91 -20.28
C GLN A 336 -14.01 4.88 -21.25
N SER A 337 -14.29 3.68 -20.73
CA SER A 337 -14.97 2.58 -21.42
C SER A 337 -14.29 2.11 -22.71
N GLN A 338 -12.96 2.15 -22.78
CA GLN A 338 -12.20 1.69 -23.94
C GLN A 338 -11.45 0.38 -23.65
N LYS A 339 -11.23 -0.42 -24.70
CA LYS A 339 -10.20 -1.45 -24.70
C LYS A 339 -8.99 -0.89 -25.40
N ILE A 340 -7.89 -0.78 -24.67
CA ILE A 340 -6.64 -0.27 -25.21
C ILE A 340 -5.74 -1.47 -25.44
N LEU A 341 -5.21 -1.58 -26.65
CA LEU A 341 -4.22 -2.58 -26.99
C LEU A 341 -2.89 -1.86 -27.22
N ILE A 342 -1.90 -2.20 -26.42
CA ILE A 342 -0.53 -1.72 -26.55
C ILE A 342 0.28 -2.88 -27.12
N GLU A 343 0.42 -2.88 -28.45
CA GLU A 343 1.22 -3.87 -29.19
C GLU A 343 2.70 -3.46 -29.23
N ASP A 344 3.57 -4.47 -29.39
CA ASP A 344 4.99 -4.29 -29.72
C ASP A 344 5.81 -3.44 -28.76
N VAL A 345 5.67 -3.76 -27.46
CA VAL A 345 6.56 -3.18 -26.47
C VAL A 345 7.90 -3.94 -26.51
N ILE A 346 8.81 -3.49 -27.37
CA ILE A 346 10.16 -4.07 -27.47
C ILE A 346 11.02 -3.52 -26.33
N PRO A 347 11.70 -4.38 -25.53
CA PRO A 347 12.75 -3.94 -24.62
C PRO A 347 13.80 -3.13 -25.38
N PRO A 348 14.44 -2.12 -24.78
CA PRO A 348 15.48 -1.35 -25.46
C PRO A 348 16.58 -2.29 -26.01
N GLU A 349 16.81 -2.27 -27.33
CA GLU A 349 17.87 -3.05 -27.98
C GLU A 349 19.27 -2.55 -27.57
N ILE A 350 20.24 -3.47 -27.57
CA ILE A 350 21.65 -3.19 -27.32
C ILE A 350 22.28 -2.63 -28.59
N PRO A 351 22.81 -1.38 -28.63
CA PRO A 351 23.88 -1.10 -29.57
C PRO A 351 25.11 -1.86 -29.06
N VAL A 352 25.53 -2.90 -29.78
CA VAL A 352 26.85 -3.53 -29.57
C VAL A 352 27.89 -2.51 -30.01
N THR A 353 28.21 -1.59 -29.10
CA THR A 353 29.38 -0.75 -29.22
C THR A 353 30.31 -1.22 -28.13
N GLY A 354 31.45 -1.80 -28.57
CA GLY A 354 32.53 -2.11 -27.66
C GLY A 354 32.83 -0.86 -26.83
N MET A 355 33.13 -1.08 -25.55
CA MET A 355 33.40 -0.05 -24.54
C MET A 355 33.90 1.26 -25.16
N ASP A 356 33.04 2.26 -25.19
CA ASP A 356 33.41 3.66 -25.03
C ASP A 356 32.17 4.40 -24.56
N THR A 357 32.35 5.23 -23.55
CA THR A 357 31.35 6.13 -22.97
C THR A 357 30.32 6.60 -23.99
N SER A 358 29.07 6.15 -23.84
CA SER A 358 27.96 6.61 -24.68
C SER A 358 27.69 8.08 -24.38
N ILE A 359 28.11 8.95 -25.30
CA ILE A 359 27.72 10.35 -25.35
C ILE A 359 26.26 10.38 -25.78
N TYR A 360 25.37 10.84 -24.91
CA TYR A 360 23.98 11.13 -25.30
C TYR A 360 23.93 12.51 -25.93
N GLU A 361 23.79 12.58 -27.24
CA GLU A 361 23.53 13.82 -27.97
C GLU A 361 22.03 14.11 -27.90
N CYS A 362 21.64 15.07 -27.05
CA CYS A 362 20.25 15.53 -26.95
C CYS A 362 20.10 16.82 -27.76
N SER A 363 19.38 16.75 -28.88
CA SER A 363 18.93 17.93 -29.61
C SER A 363 17.71 18.50 -28.89
N LEU A 364 17.85 19.65 -28.23
CA LEU A 364 16.71 20.40 -27.73
C LEU A 364 15.81 20.79 -28.92
N PRO A 365 14.47 20.67 -28.81
CA PRO A 365 13.58 21.14 -29.87
C PRO A 365 13.81 22.66 -30.11
N PRO A 366 13.76 23.13 -31.37
CA PRO A 366 14.08 24.51 -31.73
C PRO A 366 13.08 25.56 -31.23
N GLN A 367 12.03 25.17 -30.49
CA GLN A 367 10.94 26.05 -30.03
C GLN A 367 10.67 25.90 -28.52
N ILE A 368 11.71 25.95 -27.69
CA ILE A 368 11.52 26.31 -26.28
C ILE A 368 11.70 27.84 -26.19
N ASP A 369 10.64 28.57 -26.52
CA ASP A 369 10.60 30.01 -26.30
C ASP A 369 10.57 30.28 -24.79
N THR A 370 11.74 30.66 -24.27
CA THR A 370 11.94 31.43 -23.04
C THR A 370 11.25 30.90 -21.77
N LEU A 371 11.94 30.02 -21.03
CA LEU A 371 11.86 30.05 -19.58
C LEU A 371 12.72 31.22 -19.09
N GLU A 372 12.11 32.39 -18.86
CA GLU A 372 12.71 33.44 -18.03
C GLU A 372 12.83 32.92 -16.60
N GLY A 373 13.93 32.23 -16.32
CA GLY A 373 14.20 31.66 -15.01
C GLY A 373 15.63 31.16 -14.92
N LYS A 374 16.41 31.72 -14.00
CA LYS A 374 17.77 31.26 -13.71
C LYS A 374 17.69 29.81 -13.20
N ILE A 375 18.32 28.88 -13.91
CA ILE A 375 18.49 27.50 -13.43
C ILE A 375 19.54 27.52 -12.32
N LEU A 376 19.16 27.14 -11.12
CA LEU A 376 20.04 26.99 -9.96
C LEU A 376 20.29 25.49 -9.71
N ILE A 377 21.55 25.08 -9.81
CA ILE A 377 22.01 23.72 -9.52
C ILE A 377 22.69 23.74 -8.14
N PHE A 378 22.14 23.01 -7.17
CA PHE A 378 22.71 22.91 -5.82
C PHE A 378 23.36 21.54 -5.62
N ARG A 379 24.49 21.52 -4.91
CA ARG A 379 25.12 20.30 -4.40
C ARG A 379 25.16 20.35 -2.88
N GLY A 380 24.42 19.47 -2.23
CA GLY A 380 24.52 19.23 -0.78
C GLY A 380 24.96 17.79 -0.52
N ASP A 381 25.87 17.59 0.42
CA ASP A 381 26.02 16.29 1.08
C ASP A 381 24.81 16.12 1.99
N PRO A 382 23.95 15.09 1.80
CA PRO A 382 22.76 14.88 2.65
C PRO A 382 23.11 14.67 4.12
N ASN A 383 24.38 14.40 4.46
CA ASN A 383 24.85 14.23 5.83
C ASN A 383 25.46 15.50 6.46
N GLN A 384 25.51 16.64 5.75
CA GLN A 384 26.07 17.88 6.29
C GLN A 384 24.99 18.91 6.66
N GLU A 385 25.11 19.45 7.89
CA GLU A 385 24.24 20.50 8.47
C GLU A 385 24.08 21.75 7.59
N ALA A 386 25.07 22.04 6.72
CA ALA A 386 25.05 23.17 5.79
C ALA A 386 24.06 22.97 4.63
N SER A 387 23.86 21.73 4.18
CA SER A 387 22.92 21.37 3.10
C SER A 387 21.47 21.56 3.53
N ILE A 388 21.18 21.30 4.81
CA ILE A 388 19.85 21.46 5.42
C ILE A 388 19.49 22.94 5.59
N ARG A 389 20.46 23.81 5.96
CA ARG A 389 20.24 25.27 6.05
C ARG A 389 19.98 25.91 4.69
N ALA A 390 20.67 25.47 3.63
CA ALA A 390 20.42 25.95 2.26
C ALA A 390 19.00 25.60 1.79
N TRP A 391 18.51 24.40 2.14
CA TRP A 391 17.16 23.94 1.85
C TRP A 391 16.07 24.82 2.49
N SER A 392 16.26 25.23 3.75
CA SER A 392 15.33 26.13 4.45
C SER A 392 15.28 27.57 3.91
N GLN A 393 16.37 28.06 3.30
CA GLN A 393 16.43 29.42 2.76
C GLN A 393 15.83 29.53 1.34
N ILE A 394 15.87 28.44 0.56
CA ILE A 394 15.33 28.40 -0.82
C ILE A 394 13.80 28.41 -0.82
N GLN A 395 13.12 27.84 0.19
CA GLN A 395 11.67 27.91 0.31
C GLN A 395 11.11 29.35 0.45
N HIS A 396 11.96 30.35 0.70
CA HIS A 396 11.54 31.76 0.80
C HIS A 396 11.70 32.55 -0.52
N TYR A 397 12.29 31.97 -1.57
CA TYR A 397 12.51 32.65 -2.85
C TYR A 397 11.78 31.97 -4.02
N SER A 398 10.57 32.49 -4.30
CA SER A 398 9.81 32.39 -5.57
C SER A 398 9.40 31.01 -6.12
N SER A 399 8.17 30.98 -6.64
CA SER A 399 7.42 29.89 -7.25
C SER A 399 7.97 29.31 -8.58
N THR A 400 9.24 29.49 -8.90
CA THR A 400 9.78 29.21 -10.25
C THR A 400 11.11 28.48 -10.31
N VAL A 401 11.60 27.91 -9.20
CA VAL A 401 12.88 27.16 -9.19
C VAL A 401 12.61 25.65 -9.21
N LYS A 402 12.83 24.99 -10.37
CA LYS A 402 12.87 23.52 -10.47
C LYS A 402 14.32 23.05 -10.30
N LEU A 403 14.59 22.23 -9.29
CA LEU A 403 15.95 21.86 -8.86
C LEU A 403 16.49 20.66 -9.65
N LEU A 404 17.68 20.81 -10.21
CA LEU A 404 18.47 19.77 -10.85
C LEU A 404 19.55 19.27 -9.88
N THR A 405 19.70 17.95 -9.73
CA THR A 405 20.82 17.35 -8.99
C THR A 405 21.66 16.52 -9.95
N VAL A 406 22.91 16.92 -10.19
CA VAL A 406 23.86 16.16 -11.02
C VAL A 406 25.20 16.10 -10.28
N GLY A 407 25.66 14.90 -9.95
CA GLY A 407 26.98 14.68 -9.33
C GLY A 407 28.11 14.81 -10.36
N GLY A 408 29.24 15.42 -9.98
CA GLY A 408 30.43 15.41 -10.83
C GLY A 408 31.48 16.51 -10.68
N PHE A 409 31.39 17.47 -9.75
CA PHE A 409 32.36 18.58 -9.65
C PHE A 409 32.92 18.78 -8.25
N LYS A 410 33.92 19.64 -8.06
CA LYS A 410 34.51 19.95 -6.73
C LYS A 410 33.60 20.93 -5.95
N PRO A 411 33.57 20.88 -4.60
CA PRO A 411 32.76 21.80 -3.81
C PRO A 411 33.23 23.26 -4.01
N GLY A 412 32.31 24.17 -4.35
CA GLY A 412 32.54 25.62 -4.32
C GLY A 412 32.77 26.34 -5.66
N GLU A 413 32.63 25.67 -6.82
CA GLU A 413 32.66 26.36 -8.11
C GLU A 413 31.27 26.93 -8.48
N ILE A 414 31.21 28.23 -8.75
CA ILE A 414 30.08 28.90 -9.39
C ILE A 414 30.40 28.96 -10.88
N LEU A 415 29.61 28.30 -11.71
CA LEU A 415 29.66 28.47 -13.16
C LEU A 415 28.61 29.52 -13.55
N GLU A 416 29.07 30.74 -13.84
CA GLU A 416 28.30 31.67 -14.65
C GLU A 416 28.35 31.20 -16.10
N ILE A 417 27.21 30.77 -16.62
CA ILE A 417 27.07 30.42 -18.03
C ILE A 417 26.41 31.63 -18.71
N GLU A 418 27.25 32.49 -19.31
CA GLU A 418 26.78 33.53 -20.22
C GLU A 418 26.22 32.90 -21.50
N GLU A 419 25.10 33.45 -21.96
CA GLU A 419 24.37 33.24 -23.22
C GLU A 419 24.88 32.13 -24.16
N PHE A 420 24.06 31.08 -24.36
CA PHE A 420 24.35 30.10 -25.41
C PHE A 420 23.31 30.03 -26.52
N ASN A 421 23.83 30.30 -27.72
CA ASN A 421 23.34 29.84 -29.02
C ASN A 421 24.16 28.62 -29.50
N GLN A 422 24.72 27.78 -28.61
CA GLN A 422 25.46 26.57 -28.97
C GLN A 422 25.27 25.40 -27.98
N LEU A 423 25.37 24.18 -28.54
CA LEU A 423 25.31 22.86 -27.92
C LEU A 423 26.18 22.74 -26.66
N VAL A 424 25.62 22.11 -25.61
CA VAL A 424 26.37 21.69 -24.42
C VAL A 424 26.61 20.18 -24.47
N ARG A 425 27.89 19.77 -24.40
CA ARG A 425 28.31 18.36 -24.22
C ARG A 425 28.47 18.06 -22.74
N LEU A 426 27.73 17.09 -22.21
CA LEU A 426 27.92 16.58 -20.85
C LEU A 426 28.45 15.15 -20.88
N GLN A 427 29.54 14.93 -20.14
CA GLN A 427 30.15 13.61 -19.97
C GLN A 427 29.85 13.15 -18.54
N LEU A 428 28.92 12.19 -18.38
CA LEU A 428 28.45 11.75 -17.05
C LEU A 428 28.71 10.26 -16.85
N PRO A 429 29.23 9.85 -15.69
CA PRO A 429 29.70 8.47 -15.45
C PRO A 429 28.59 7.46 -15.06
N LEU A 430 27.31 7.83 -15.09
CA LEU A 430 26.17 6.97 -14.74
C LEU A 430 24.99 7.23 -15.69
N PRO A 431 24.12 6.23 -15.96
CA PRO A 431 22.99 6.39 -16.87
C PRO A 431 21.95 7.34 -16.27
N ILE A 432 21.81 8.51 -16.89
CA ILE A 432 20.68 9.43 -16.71
C ILE A 432 19.74 9.19 -17.88
N VAL A 433 18.46 8.97 -17.61
CA VAL A 433 17.43 8.94 -18.65
C VAL A 433 16.85 10.35 -18.74
N ILE A 434 16.74 10.89 -19.96
CA ILE A 434 16.09 12.16 -20.24
C ILE A 434 14.78 11.84 -20.95
N GLY A 435 13.65 12.16 -20.32
CA GLY A 435 12.34 12.14 -20.98
C GLY A 435 12.03 13.52 -21.52
N ILE A 436 11.68 13.61 -22.80
CA ILE A 436 11.16 14.84 -23.43
C ILE A 436 9.71 14.55 -23.80
N ASP A 437 8.79 15.36 -23.28
CA ASP A 437 7.43 15.52 -23.79
C ASP A 437 7.32 16.94 -24.36
N ASP A 438 6.36 17.20 -25.24
CA ASP A 438 6.30 18.37 -26.15
C ASP A 438 6.38 19.75 -25.45
N HIS A 439 6.35 19.82 -24.10
CA HIS A 439 6.56 21.03 -23.32
C HIS A 439 7.39 20.89 -22.02
N GLU A 440 7.96 19.73 -21.69
CA GLU A 440 8.77 19.56 -20.45
C GLU A 440 9.97 18.62 -20.61
N VAL A 441 11.10 19.01 -20.02
CA VAL A 441 12.31 18.18 -19.87
C VAL A 441 12.31 17.58 -18.47
N VAL A 442 12.27 16.25 -18.38
CA VAL A 442 12.35 15.50 -17.12
C VAL A 442 13.64 14.69 -17.08
N LEU A 443 14.43 14.88 -16.03
CA LEU A 443 15.71 14.20 -15.80
C LEU A 443 15.57 13.15 -14.70
N PHE A 444 15.96 11.90 -15.01
CA PHE A 444 15.91 10.78 -14.07
C PHE A 444 17.31 10.42 -13.55
N HIS A 445 17.45 10.23 -12.23
CA HIS A 445 18.64 9.64 -11.62
C HIS A 445 18.30 8.25 -11.06
N PHE A 446 18.96 7.20 -11.57
CA PHE A 446 18.90 5.87 -11.00
C PHE A 446 20.07 5.67 -10.03
N GLY A 447 19.83 5.86 -8.74
CA GLY A 447 20.74 5.39 -7.69
C GLY A 447 20.25 4.03 -7.17
N TYR A 448 21.04 2.97 -7.29
CA TYR A 448 20.79 1.70 -6.60
C TYR A 448 22.00 1.26 -5.78
N ASN A 449 21.68 0.59 -4.66
CA ASN A 449 22.49 -0.07 -3.63
C ASN A 449 23.01 0.80 -2.48
N LEU A 450 22.17 0.98 -1.45
CA LEU A 450 22.65 1.10 -0.07
C LEU A 450 22.51 -0.28 0.60
N ASN A 451 23.64 -0.92 0.85
CA ASN A 451 23.72 -2.10 1.71
C ASN A 451 23.44 -1.64 3.16
N TYR A 452 22.44 -2.23 3.81
CA TYR A 452 21.94 -1.80 5.13
C TYR A 452 23.01 -1.89 6.23
N ASP A 453 24.03 -2.73 6.03
CA ASP A 453 25.11 -2.97 6.99
C ASP A 453 26.17 -1.84 7.06
N ASP A 454 26.27 -0.97 6.04
CA ASP A 454 27.27 0.12 6.04
C ASP A 454 26.86 1.33 6.90
N ILE A 455 25.60 1.42 7.31
CA ILE A 455 25.09 2.54 8.12
C ILE A 455 25.47 2.37 9.61
N ILE A 456 25.61 1.14 10.10
CA ILE A 456 25.84 0.88 11.53
C ILE A 456 27.32 1.07 11.91
N SER A 457 28.27 0.90 10.98
CA SER A 457 29.70 0.93 11.30
C SER A 457 30.33 2.32 11.40
N LYS A 458 29.61 3.39 11.06
CA LYS A 458 30.12 4.79 11.12
C LYS A 458 29.41 5.71 12.10
N TRP A 459 28.45 5.20 12.88
CA TRP A 459 27.72 5.97 13.91
C TRP A 459 28.22 5.76 15.34
N LEU A 460 29.30 5.00 15.53
CA LEU A 460 30.05 4.93 16.78
C LEU A 460 31.48 5.44 16.55
N TYR A 461 31.65 6.76 16.50
CA TYR A 461 32.77 7.51 17.11
C TYR A 461 32.57 9.02 16.98
#